data_AF-A0A0C3DVV8-F1
#
_entry.id   AF-A0A0C3DVV8-F1
#
_cell.length_a   1.000
_cell.length_b   1.000
_cell.length_c   1.000
_cell.angle_alpha   90.00
_cell.angle_beta   90.00
_cell.angle_gamma   90.00
#
_symmetry.space_group_name_H-M   'P 1'
#
loop_
_entity.id
_entity.type
_entity.pdbx_description
1 polymer ?
#
loop_
_entity_poly.entity_id
_entity_poly.type
_entity_poly.pdbx_seq_one_letter_code
_entity_poly.pdbx_strand_id
1 'polypeptide(L)'
;MAICTKLANGEIQVAGDQWPIFLYANYTYNPEDPWNGLLHSGLLVAAYKHIVMSPSSVDQEPKATHSGNTHIHGMHSTTKASLTYVTTQAHFALTSAQVFSHTDLVTDSKCFYMSILELLDNLEEKGKVDQLMAWWNCQVFPLYSDVEQLPSKNSALVRIHQKRAEYNEMNADVTD
;
A
#
# COMPACT_ATOMS: atom_id res chain seq x y z
N MET A 1 -20.65 18.11 18.97
CA MET A 1 -20.99 17.24 20.11
C MET A 1 -22.27 16.44 19.87
N ALA A 2 -23.35 16.99 19.30
CA ALA A 2 -24.61 16.23 19.10
C ALA A 2 -24.53 15.08 18.07
N ILE A 3 -23.75 15.21 16.99
CA ILE A 3 -23.71 14.19 15.92
C ILE A 3 -23.00 12.90 16.38
N CYS A 4 -21.85 13.01 17.07
CA CYS A 4 -21.11 11.83 17.56
C CYS A 4 -21.93 10.99 18.54
N THR A 5 -22.72 11.62 19.43
CA THR A 5 -23.60 10.92 20.36
C THR A 5 -24.72 10.19 19.64
N LYS A 6 -25.32 10.81 18.61
CA LYS A 6 -26.35 10.17 17.78
C LYS A 6 -25.81 8.99 16.98
N LEU A 7 -24.58 9.12 16.46
CA LEU A 7 -23.88 8.01 15.81
C LEU A 7 -23.61 6.86 16.79
N ALA A 8 -23.09 7.16 17.98
CA ALA A 8 -22.80 6.15 19.00
C ALA A 8 -24.07 5.42 19.51
N ASN A 9 -25.20 6.13 19.56
CA ASN A 9 -26.49 5.56 19.96
C ASN A 9 -27.21 4.80 18.82
N GLY A 10 -26.67 4.81 17.59
CA GLY A 10 -27.33 4.22 16.42
C GLY A 10 -28.56 5.00 15.94
N GLU A 11 -28.73 6.25 16.37
CA GLU A 11 -29.82 7.14 15.91
C GLU A 11 -29.58 7.68 14.50
N ILE A 12 -28.33 7.66 14.03
CA ILE A 12 -27.93 8.01 12.67
C ILE A 12 -27.16 6.83 12.09
N GLN A 13 -27.62 6.35 10.95
CA GLN A 13 -26.91 5.36 10.14
C GLN A 13 -26.11 6.10 9.07
N VAL A 14 -24.80 5.84 9.02
CA VAL A 14 -23.93 6.37 7.98
C VAL A 14 -23.97 5.39 6.82
N ALA A 15 -24.34 5.86 5.63
CA ALA A 15 -24.35 5.03 4.44
C ALA A 15 -22.92 4.57 4.10
N GLY A 16 -22.75 3.33 3.61
CA GLY A 16 -21.43 2.76 3.32
C GLY A 16 -20.62 3.49 2.25
N ASP A 17 -21.23 4.41 1.49
CA ASP A 17 -20.58 5.30 0.52
C ASP A 17 -20.01 6.58 1.14
N GLN A 18 -20.34 6.87 2.40
CA GLN A 18 -19.75 7.97 3.17
C GLN A 18 -18.41 7.55 3.74
N TRP A 19 -17.37 7.74 2.94
CA TRP A 19 -16.04 7.28 3.29
C TRP A 19 -15.41 8.06 4.45
N PRO A 20 -14.89 7.36 5.46
CA PRO A 20 -14.32 7.98 6.63
C PRO A 20 -12.95 8.60 6.33
N ILE A 21 -12.62 9.66 7.06
CA ILE A 21 -11.41 10.46 6.84
C ILE A 21 -10.11 9.65 7.00
N PHE A 22 -10.15 8.50 7.68
CA PHE A 22 -8.98 7.63 7.84
C PHE A 22 -8.49 7.05 6.51
N LEU A 23 -9.28 7.06 5.44
CA LEU A 23 -8.84 6.65 4.11
C LEU A 23 -7.81 7.60 3.51
N TYR A 24 -7.85 8.87 3.92
CA TYR A 24 -7.09 9.94 3.29
C TYR A 24 -5.69 10.10 3.87
N ALA A 25 -4.73 10.44 3.02
CA ALA A 25 -3.39 10.86 3.43
C ALA A 25 -3.49 12.02 4.42
N ASN A 26 -2.74 11.94 5.52
CA ASN A 26 -2.77 12.91 6.62
C ASN A 26 -4.18 13.19 7.18
N TYR A 27 -5.13 12.27 6.96
CA TYR A 27 -6.52 12.40 7.41
C TYR A 27 -7.15 13.72 6.98
N THR A 28 -6.91 14.15 5.74
CA THR A 28 -7.40 15.41 5.19
C THR A 28 -8.16 15.17 3.89
N TYR A 29 -9.40 15.66 3.81
CA TYR A 29 -10.26 15.57 2.63
C TYR A 29 -10.27 16.90 1.86
N ASN A 30 -10.05 16.86 0.54
CA ASN A 30 -10.17 18.01 -0.35
C ASN A 30 -11.45 17.90 -1.18
N PRO A 31 -12.46 18.77 -1.00
CA PRO A 31 -13.70 18.70 -1.77
C PRO A 31 -13.50 19.03 -3.26
N GLU A 32 -12.49 19.84 -3.59
CA GLU A 32 -12.19 20.23 -4.98
C GLU A 32 -11.42 19.14 -5.75
N ASP A 33 -10.77 18.23 -5.01
CA ASP A 33 -10.12 17.04 -5.58
C ASP A 33 -10.30 15.84 -4.64
N PRO A 34 -11.44 15.13 -4.72
CA PRO A 34 -11.77 14.02 -3.82
C PRO A 34 -10.81 12.82 -3.90
N TRP A 35 -10.00 12.74 -4.95
CA TRP A 35 -8.98 11.71 -5.12
C TRP A 35 -7.67 12.04 -4.39
N ASN A 36 -7.45 13.31 -4.05
CA ASN A 36 -6.24 13.74 -3.38
C ASN A 36 -6.07 13.00 -2.05
N GLY A 37 -5.04 12.16 -1.97
CA GLY A 37 -4.72 11.37 -0.79
C GLY A 37 -5.68 10.23 -0.49
N LEU A 38 -6.72 9.98 -1.31
CA LEU A 38 -7.64 8.88 -1.10
C LEU A 38 -6.90 7.52 -1.12
N LEU A 39 -7.16 6.67 -0.12
CA LEU A 39 -6.52 5.36 0.09
C LEU A 39 -4.98 5.41 0.28
N HIS A 40 -4.43 6.56 0.68
CA HIS A 40 -2.99 6.76 0.92
C HIS A 40 -2.65 6.97 2.40
N SER A 41 -3.56 6.67 3.33
CA SER A 41 -3.29 6.91 4.75
C SER A 41 -2.22 5.95 5.30
N GLY A 42 -1.37 6.47 6.22
CA GLY A 42 -0.36 5.65 6.88
C GLY A 42 -0.96 4.50 7.70
N LEU A 43 -2.18 4.69 8.22
CA LEU A 43 -2.92 3.64 8.93
C LEU A 43 -3.24 2.46 8.01
N LEU A 44 -3.71 2.74 6.78
CA LEU A 44 -3.97 1.69 5.80
C LEU A 44 -2.70 0.96 5.42
N VAL A 45 -1.59 1.68 5.20
CA VAL A 45 -0.30 1.05 4.88
C VAL A 45 0.15 0.11 6.00
N ALA A 46 0.05 0.56 7.26
CA ALA A 46 0.39 -0.26 8.42
C ALA A 46 -0.52 -1.50 8.53
N ALA A 47 -1.84 -1.33 8.39
CA ALA A 47 -2.80 -2.43 8.41
C ALA A 47 -2.53 -3.46 7.30
N TYR A 48 -2.25 -2.99 6.08
CA TYR A 48 -1.94 -3.85 4.95
C TYR A 48 -0.67 -4.68 5.21
N LYS A 49 0.41 -4.02 5.64
CA LYS A 49 1.66 -4.71 5.99
C LYS A 49 1.47 -5.73 7.11
N HIS A 50 0.70 -5.39 8.13
CA HIS A 50 0.42 -6.29 9.24
C HIS A 50 -0.39 -7.53 8.82
N ILE A 51 -1.44 -7.36 8.01
CA ILE A 51 -2.34 -8.44 7.58
C ILE A 51 -1.70 -9.32 6.50
N VAL A 52 -1.08 -8.69 5.50
CA VAL A 52 -0.67 -9.35 4.25
C VAL A 52 0.78 -9.82 4.31
N MET A 53 1.68 -9.02 4.86
CA MET A 53 3.10 -9.36 4.96
C MET A 53 3.36 -10.08 6.28
N SER A 54 3.59 -9.34 7.35
CA SER A 54 3.87 -9.85 8.68
C SER A 54 3.88 -8.68 9.65
N PRO A 55 3.51 -8.86 10.93
CA PRO A 55 3.63 -7.80 11.94
C PRO A 55 5.04 -7.17 11.99
N SER A 56 6.10 -7.96 11.75
CA SER A 56 7.49 -7.49 11.73
C SER A 56 7.83 -6.54 10.59
N SER A 57 6.96 -6.41 9.57
CA SER A 57 7.15 -5.48 8.45
C SER A 57 6.66 -4.05 8.73
N VAL A 58 6.02 -3.84 9.89
CA VAL A 58 5.53 -2.54 10.34
C VAL A 58 6.64 -1.73 11.03
N ASP A 59 7.57 -2.41 11.71
CA ASP A 59 8.71 -1.78 12.41
C ASP A 59 9.94 -1.68 11.50
N GLN A 60 10.70 -0.57 11.60
CA GLN A 60 11.97 -0.39 10.87
C GLN A 60 13.12 -1.24 11.42
N GLU A 61 12.93 -1.92 12.54
CA GLU A 61 13.96 -2.71 13.21
C GLU A 61 13.87 -4.19 12.75
N PRO A 62 14.90 -4.75 12.10
CA PRO A 62 14.81 -6.08 11.51
C PRO A 62 14.84 -7.15 12.61
N LYS A 63 13.65 -7.63 13.01
CA LYS A 63 13.44 -8.73 13.98
C LYS A 63 12.79 -9.96 13.36
N ALA A 64 13.07 -10.27 12.10
CA ALA A 64 12.46 -11.42 11.42
C ALA A 64 13.36 -12.68 11.48
N THR A 65 12.90 -13.71 12.20
CA THR A 65 13.48 -15.07 12.20
C THR A 65 12.75 -16.01 11.23
N HIS A 66 11.71 -15.52 10.52
CA HIS A 66 10.90 -16.31 9.59
C HIS A 66 10.49 -15.47 8.39
N SER A 67 10.35 -16.09 7.21
CA SER A 67 9.85 -15.42 6.00
C SER A 67 8.43 -14.89 6.23
N GLY A 68 8.13 -13.68 5.75
CA GLY A 68 6.79 -13.07 5.85
C GLY A 68 5.74 -13.82 5.03
N ASN A 69 4.45 -13.66 5.35
CA ASN A 69 3.35 -14.38 4.71
C ASN A 69 3.30 -14.18 3.18
N THR A 70 3.77 -13.05 2.66
CA THR A 70 3.83 -12.83 1.20
C THR A 70 4.81 -13.73 0.47
N HIS A 71 5.93 -14.09 1.10
CA HIS A 71 6.84 -15.09 0.53
C HIS A 71 6.20 -16.48 0.54
N ILE A 72 5.42 -16.78 1.58
CA ILE A 72 4.72 -18.07 1.73
C ILE A 72 3.57 -18.20 0.72
N HIS A 73 2.88 -17.11 0.40
CA HIS A 73 1.70 -17.10 -0.48
C HIS A 73 2.00 -16.65 -1.92
N GLY A 74 3.25 -16.32 -2.25
CA GLY A 74 3.65 -15.90 -3.60
C GLY A 74 3.00 -14.59 -4.08
N MET A 75 2.64 -13.70 -3.14
CA MET A 75 2.01 -12.43 -3.51
C MET A 75 3.08 -11.41 -3.86
N HIS A 76 3.12 -10.99 -5.13
CA HIS A 76 4.13 -10.08 -5.68
C HIS A 76 3.62 -8.66 -5.95
N SER A 77 2.31 -8.44 -5.83
CA SER A 77 1.70 -7.13 -6.02
C SER A 77 0.44 -6.99 -5.19
N THR A 78 0.12 -5.74 -4.85
CA THR A 78 -1.17 -5.37 -4.27
C THR A 78 -2.25 -5.51 -5.34
N THR A 79 -3.36 -6.14 -5.00
CA THR A 79 -4.56 -6.23 -5.85
C THR A 79 -5.66 -5.30 -5.33
N LYS A 80 -6.56 -4.82 -6.20
CA LYS A 80 -7.70 -3.97 -5.82
C LYS A 80 -8.55 -4.64 -4.73
N ALA A 81 -8.82 -5.94 -4.89
CA ALA A 81 -9.56 -6.74 -3.91
C ALA A 81 -8.84 -6.82 -2.56
N SER A 82 -7.52 -7.05 -2.54
CA SER A 82 -6.75 -7.10 -1.29
C SER A 82 -6.73 -5.75 -0.57
N LEU A 83 -6.59 -4.65 -1.32
CA LEU A 83 -6.60 -3.29 -0.77
C LEU A 83 -7.98 -2.96 -0.18
N THR A 84 -9.05 -3.29 -0.91
CA THR A 84 -10.42 -3.07 -0.46
C THR A 84 -10.73 -3.89 0.81
N TYR A 85 -10.30 -5.15 0.83
CA TYR A 85 -10.47 -6.02 1.98
C TYR A 85 -9.77 -5.48 3.23
N VAL A 86 -8.48 -5.12 3.12
CA VAL A 86 -7.71 -4.53 4.22
C VAL A 86 -8.34 -3.22 4.69
N THR A 87 -8.80 -2.38 3.76
CA THR A 87 -9.47 -1.12 4.08
C THR A 87 -10.75 -1.36 4.88
N THR A 88 -11.53 -2.37 4.51
CA THR A 88 -12.73 -2.79 5.23
C THR A 88 -12.40 -3.34 6.61
N GLN A 89 -11.33 -4.12 6.74
CA GLN A 89 -10.86 -4.63 8.04
C GLN A 89 -10.37 -3.51 8.97
N ALA A 90 -9.66 -2.53 8.43
CA ALA A 90 -9.25 -1.34 9.18
C ALA A 90 -10.48 -0.53 9.63
N HIS A 91 -11.48 -0.34 8.76
CA HIS A 91 -12.73 0.32 9.13
C HIS A 91 -13.42 -0.41 10.29
N PHE A 92 -13.60 -1.72 10.18
CA PHE A 92 -14.19 -2.54 11.25
C PHE A 92 -13.44 -2.40 12.57
N ALA A 93 -12.10 -2.47 12.55
CA ALA A 93 -11.27 -2.34 13.74
C ALA A 93 -11.36 -0.96 14.43
N LEU A 94 -11.78 0.07 13.70
CA LEU A 94 -12.01 1.42 14.22
C LEU A 94 -13.44 1.62 14.74
N THR A 95 -14.34 0.66 14.51
CA THR A 95 -15.73 0.72 14.96
C THR A 95 -15.88 0.06 16.34
N SER A 96 -16.98 0.36 17.04
CA SER A 96 -17.36 -0.35 18.26
C SER A 96 -18.07 -1.68 18.01
N ALA A 97 -18.20 -2.11 16.75
CA ALA A 97 -18.87 -3.36 16.42
C ALA A 97 -18.06 -4.56 16.93
N GLN A 98 -18.73 -5.50 17.60
CA GLN A 98 -18.07 -6.68 18.17
C GLN A 98 -17.88 -7.81 17.16
N VAL A 99 -18.66 -7.81 16.07
CA VAL A 99 -18.69 -8.90 15.09
C VAL A 99 -18.54 -8.32 13.69
N PHE A 100 -17.55 -8.83 12.96
CA PHE A 100 -17.42 -8.53 11.53
C PHE A 100 -18.45 -9.35 10.77
N SER A 101 -19.54 -8.72 10.35
CA SER A 101 -20.63 -9.37 9.62
C SER A 101 -20.98 -8.59 8.35
N HIS A 102 -21.27 -9.34 7.29
CA HIS A 102 -21.80 -8.79 6.04
C HIS A 102 -23.25 -8.29 6.16
N THR A 103 -23.95 -8.66 7.24
CA THR A 103 -25.33 -8.23 7.55
C THR A 103 -25.38 -7.12 8.59
N ASP A 104 -24.24 -6.65 9.09
CA ASP A 104 -24.22 -5.57 10.07
C ASP A 104 -24.59 -4.25 9.40
N LEU A 105 -25.82 -3.79 9.67
CA LEU A 105 -26.33 -2.52 9.18
C LEU A 105 -25.71 -1.32 9.90
N VAL A 106 -25.09 -1.51 11.08
CA VAL A 106 -24.49 -0.42 11.85
C VAL A 106 -23.22 0.09 11.18
N THR A 107 -22.35 -0.82 10.75
CA THR A 107 -21.11 -0.47 10.02
C THR A 107 -21.25 -0.52 8.50
N ASP A 108 -22.30 -1.20 8.01
CA ASP A 108 -22.56 -1.46 6.60
C ASP A 108 -21.31 -1.89 5.81
N SER A 109 -20.55 -2.81 6.42
CA SER A 109 -19.24 -3.24 5.94
C SER A 109 -19.28 -3.81 4.51
N LYS A 110 -20.43 -4.37 4.10
CA LYS A 110 -20.63 -4.87 2.73
C LYS A 110 -20.73 -3.71 1.73
N CYS A 111 -21.56 -2.70 1.98
CA CYS A 111 -21.66 -1.56 1.08
C CYS A 111 -20.36 -0.74 1.07
N PHE A 112 -19.68 -0.63 2.22
CA PHE A 112 -18.36 -0.02 2.29
C PHE A 112 -17.34 -0.73 1.38
N TYR A 113 -17.25 -2.06 1.49
CA TYR A 113 -16.40 -2.86 0.61
C TYR A 113 -16.77 -2.67 -0.88
N MET A 114 -18.06 -2.80 -1.22
CA MET A 114 -18.50 -2.74 -2.62
C MET A 114 -18.28 -1.36 -3.22
N SER A 115 -18.57 -0.28 -2.49
CA SER A 115 -18.37 1.10 -2.99
C SER A 115 -16.91 1.38 -3.35
N ILE A 116 -15.96 0.95 -2.52
CA ILE A 116 -14.52 1.11 -2.81
C ILE A 116 -14.14 0.25 -4.02
N LEU A 117 -14.57 -1.01 -4.06
CA LEU A 117 -14.24 -1.89 -5.18
C LEU A 117 -14.80 -1.36 -6.50
N GLU A 118 -16.03 -0.85 -6.49
CA GLU A 118 -16.68 -0.20 -7.64
C GLU A 118 -15.89 1.02 -8.13
N LEU A 119 -15.38 1.87 -7.24
CA LEU A 119 -14.49 2.97 -7.63
C LEU A 119 -13.21 2.42 -8.29
N LEU A 120 -12.59 1.41 -7.68
CA LEU A 120 -11.34 0.84 -8.19
C LEU A 120 -11.52 0.12 -9.53
N ASP A 121 -12.71 -0.40 -9.83
CA ASP A 121 -13.03 -1.05 -11.10
C ASP A 121 -13.66 -0.12 -12.15
N ASN A 122 -13.90 1.14 -11.81
CA ASN A 122 -14.42 2.14 -12.75
C ASN A 122 -13.38 2.45 -13.85
N LEU A 123 -13.78 2.24 -15.11
CA LEU A 123 -12.95 2.47 -16.29
C LEU A 123 -12.60 3.96 -16.49
N GLU A 124 -13.48 4.86 -16.09
CA GLU A 124 -13.25 6.32 -16.18
C GLU A 124 -12.14 6.77 -15.22
N GLU A 125 -11.97 6.04 -14.11
CA GLU A 125 -10.98 6.35 -13.07
C GLU A 125 -9.68 5.54 -13.22
N LYS A 126 -9.58 4.69 -14.26
CA LYS A 126 -8.46 3.77 -14.47
C LYS A 126 -7.09 4.45 -14.34
N GLY A 127 -6.94 5.68 -14.87
CA GLY A 127 -5.67 6.41 -14.80
C GLY A 127 -5.23 6.73 -13.36
N LYS A 128 -6.17 7.09 -12.48
CA LYS A 128 -5.89 7.35 -11.07
C LYS A 128 -5.72 6.06 -10.28
N VAL A 129 -6.53 5.03 -10.60
CA VAL A 129 -6.39 3.70 -10.02
C VAL A 129 -5.01 3.11 -10.32
N ASP A 130 -4.54 3.18 -11.57
CA ASP A 130 -3.23 2.65 -11.95
C ASP A 130 -2.10 3.35 -11.16
N GLN A 131 -2.19 4.68 -10.96
CA GLN A 131 -1.25 5.43 -10.13
C GLN A 131 -1.30 5.00 -8.66
N LEU A 132 -2.50 4.83 -8.10
CA LEU A 132 -2.69 4.33 -6.73
C LEU A 132 -2.07 2.94 -6.58
N MET A 133 -2.33 2.03 -7.51
CA MET A 133 -1.80 0.66 -7.46
C MET A 133 -0.28 0.64 -7.60
N ALA A 134 0.30 1.48 -8.47
CA ALA A 134 1.74 1.64 -8.59
C ALA A 134 2.36 2.14 -7.27
N TRP A 135 1.76 3.16 -6.65
CA TRP A 135 2.20 3.66 -5.36
C TRP A 135 2.16 2.57 -4.28
N TRP A 136 1.06 1.81 -4.18
CA TRP A 136 0.91 0.71 -3.22
C TRP A 136 1.97 -0.39 -3.40
N ASN A 137 2.26 -0.76 -4.64
CA ASN A 137 3.33 -1.72 -4.95
C ASN A 137 4.69 -1.20 -4.48
N CYS A 138 4.99 0.09 -4.63
CA CYS A 138 6.21 0.69 -4.09
C CYS A 138 6.27 0.67 -2.55
N GLN A 139 5.13 0.84 -1.86
CA GLN A 139 5.08 0.86 -0.39
C GLN A 139 5.26 -0.53 0.24
N VAL A 140 4.70 -1.56 -0.40
CA VAL A 140 4.60 -2.92 0.17
C VAL A 140 5.61 -3.88 -0.45
N PHE A 141 5.91 -3.71 -1.74
CA PHE A 141 6.76 -4.58 -2.55
C PHE A 141 7.91 -3.80 -3.22
N PRO A 142 8.77 -3.09 -2.45
CA PRO A 142 9.84 -2.26 -3.03
C PRO A 142 10.87 -3.06 -3.84
N LEU A 143 11.01 -4.36 -3.58
CA LEU A 143 11.91 -5.26 -4.31
C LEU A 143 11.36 -5.73 -5.67
N TYR A 144 10.05 -5.60 -5.89
CA TYR A 144 9.35 -6.00 -7.13
C TYR A 144 8.86 -4.80 -7.94
N SER A 145 9.02 -3.60 -7.39
CA SER A 145 8.83 -2.37 -8.14
C SER A 145 9.99 -2.25 -9.12
N ASP A 146 9.74 -1.90 -10.38
CA ASP A 146 10.79 -1.53 -11.33
C ASP A 146 11.51 -0.29 -10.79
N VAL A 147 12.47 -0.51 -9.89
CA VAL A 147 13.41 0.52 -9.48
C VAL A 147 14.21 0.82 -10.73
N GLU A 148 14.07 2.03 -11.24
CA GLU A 148 14.95 2.58 -12.26
C GLU A 148 16.37 2.47 -11.70
N GLN A 149 17.08 1.39 -12.07
CA GLN A 149 18.44 1.16 -11.62
C GLN A 149 19.27 2.32 -12.15
N LEU A 150 19.83 3.10 -11.23
CA LEU A 150 20.77 4.15 -11.57
C LEU A 150 21.81 3.55 -12.54
N PRO A 151 22.01 4.10 -13.75
CA PRO A 151 22.89 3.48 -14.72
C PRO A 151 24.25 3.24 -14.09
N SER A 152 24.68 1.98 -14.02
CA SER A 152 25.89 1.53 -13.32
C SER A 152 27.20 2.05 -13.95
N LYS A 153 27.10 2.96 -14.93
CA LYS A 153 28.20 3.59 -15.66
C LYS A 153 29.29 4.17 -14.75
N ASN A 154 28.96 4.53 -13.51
CA ASN A 154 29.91 5.05 -12.51
C ASN A 154 30.11 4.14 -11.28
N SER A 155 29.67 2.89 -11.30
CA SER A 155 29.86 1.99 -10.15
C SER A 155 31.35 1.70 -9.93
N ALA A 156 31.73 1.52 -8.67
CA ALA A 156 33.10 1.14 -8.30
C ALA A 156 33.55 -0.14 -9.02
N LEU A 157 32.63 -1.07 -9.26
CA LEU A 157 32.90 -2.34 -9.92
C LEU A 157 33.26 -2.15 -11.40
N VAL A 158 32.55 -1.28 -12.12
CA VAL A 158 32.86 -0.93 -13.52
C VAL A 158 34.24 -0.25 -13.60
N ARG A 159 34.54 0.66 -12.67
CA ARG A 159 35.87 1.30 -12.59
C ARG A 159 36.99 0.32 -12.27
N ILE A 160 36.75 -0.68 -11.40
CA ILE A 160 37.72 -1.74 -11.10
C ILE A 160 38.01 -2.59 -12.34
N HIS A 161 36.98 -2.97 -13.12
CA HIS A 161 37.18 -3.72 -14.36
C HIS A 161 37.94 -2.92 -15.41
N GLN A 162 37.61 -1.62 -15.57
CA GLN A 162 38.31 -0.76 -16.53
C GLN A 162 39.79 -0.58 -16.17
N LYS A 163 40.10 -0.33 -14.89
CA LYS A 163 41.49 -0.26 -14.39
C LYS A 163 42.28 -1.55 -14.64
N ARG A 164 41.63 -2.71 -14.54
CA ARG A 164 42.27 -4.01 -14.85
C ARG A 164 42.54 -4.19 -16.34
N ALA A 165 41.63 -3.74 -17.21
CA ALA A 165 41.84 -3.78 -18.65
C ALA A 165 43.02 -2.88 -19.07
N GLU A 166 43.05 -1.63 -18.58
CA GLU A 166 44.16 -0.69 -18.83
C GLU A 166 45.52 -1.26 -18.37
N TYR A 167 45.57 -1.90 -17.20
CA TYR A 167 46.79 -2.52 -16.68
C TYR A 167 47.22 -3.73 -17.52
N ASN A 168 46.28 -4.52 -18.02
CA ASN A 168 46.60 -5.68 -18.85
C ASN A 168 47.09 -5.26 -20.25
N GLU A 169 46.52 -4.20 -20.84
CA GLU A 169 46.98 -3.64 -22.11
C GLU A 169 48.38 -3.03 -21.98
N MET A 170 48.65 -2.26 -20.90
CA MET A 170 50.00 -1.71 -20.64
C MET A 170 51.06 -2.80 -20.43
N ASN A 171 50.72 -3.94 -19.86
CA ASN A 171 51.66 -5.04 -19.69
C ASN A 171 51.83 -5.92 -20.94
N ALA A 172 50.88 -5.90 -21.87
CA ALA A 172 51.01 -6.59 -23.15
C ALA A 172 51.96 -5.84 -24.10
N ASP A 173 51.90 -4.50 -24.11
CA ASP A 173 52.76 -3.62 -24.94
C ASP A 173 54.24 -3.55 -24.49
N VAL A 174 54.56 -4.05 -23.29
CA VAL A 174 55.93 -4.03 -22.73
C VAL A 174 56.69 -5.34 -22.99
N THR A 175 56.01 -6.36 -23.53
CA THR A 175 56.57 -7.70 -23.78
C THR A 175 56.87 -8.02 -25.25
N ASP A 176 56.83 -7.02 -26.14
CA ASP A 176 57.29 -7.08 -27.54
C ASP A 176 58.48 -6.14 -27.76
#